data_AF-T1B2G2-F1
#
_entry.id   AF-T1B2G2-F1
#
_cell.length_a   1.000
_cell.length_b   1.000
_cell.length_c   1.000
_cell.angle_alpha   90.00
_cell.angle_beta   90.00
_cell.angle_gamma   90.00
#
_symmetry.space_group_name_H-M   'P 1'
#
loop_
_entity.id
_entity.type
_entity.pdbx_description
1 polymer ?
#
loop_
_entity_poly.entity_id
_entity_poly.type
_entity_poly.pdbx_seq_one_letter_code
_entity_poly.pdbx_strand_id
1 'polypeptide(L)'
;MQENLAQERYGKPYAALGADQQSGITRSMRVELKGIDLSRPVVVLPQAVADAIATLRTRIAQSLLTDNFAKGYTRAHALDDTSAAHTADFLLYSSLTTVALRPGKDYSWTVNWPAEPLVGNSPTKATFIWTWASFTLVFFAIGAVLVIFRLWIEPKSPGETYEPTLQGFAEPTPSQKALWKYFLVVAGVLLVQILAGTIMAHYYSERASFYGIDVDRWLPFDFLRSVHLQAAIVWIGVSWIGAGLFLAPLIGRGEPAGQRHLVNLIFWVLVVIVAGALIGDYLGIMGLIGKHWFWFGNQGLSYLELGRFWQILFFVGLAVWSLVLLRAFWPTLKAVPAG
;
A
#
# COMPACT_ATOMS: atom_id res chain seq x y z
N MET A 1 22.30 -22.06 6.99
CA MET A 1 22.46 -22.44 8.40
C MET A 1 22.50 -23.95 8.61
N GLN A 2 21.51 -24.75 8.15
CA GLN A 2 21.60 -26.22 8.26
C GLN A 2 22.89 -26.78 7.64
N GLU A 3 23.28 -26.26 6.46
CA GLU A 3 24.54 -26.62 5.81
C GLU A 3 25.76 -26.29 6.66
N ASN A 4 25.82 -25.06 7.21
CA ASN A 4 26.92 -24.61 8.08
C ASN A 4 27.05 -25.50 9.33
N LEU A 5 25.94 -25.79 10.00
CA LEU A 5 25.91 -26.65 11.19
C LEU A 5 26.26 -28.12 10.86
N ALA A 6 25.82 -28.62 9.71
CA ALA A 6 26.15 -29.97 9.25
C ALA A 6 27.65 -30.11 8.96
N GLN A 7 28.23 -29.11 8.29
CA GLN A 7 29.65 -29.05 8.01
C GLN A 7 30.47 -28.91 9.30
N GLU A 8 30.04 -28.06 10.24
CA GLU A 8 30.69 -27.87 11.54
C GLU A 8 30.69 -29.15 12.39
N ARG A 9 29.55 -29.84 12.48
CA ARG A 9 29.38 -30.98 13.38
C ARG A 9 29.82 -32.32 12.80
N TYR A 10 29.66 -32.51 11.48
CA TYR A 10 29.84 -33.80 10.82
C TYR A 10 30.78 -33.77 9.61
N GLY A 11 31.25 -32.59 9.18
CA GLY A 11 32.14 -32.44 8.03
C GLY A 11 31.52 -32.91 6.71
N LYS A 12 30.18 -32.96 6.63
CA LYS A 12 29.42 -33.47 5.48
C LYS A 12 28.30 -32.49 5.12
N PRO A 13 27.89 -32.45 3.84
CA PRO A 13 26.70 -31.71 3.43
C PRO A 13 25.45 -32.17 4.17
N TYR A 14 24.52 -31.25 4.47
CA TYR A 14 23.30 -31.58 5.22
C TYR A 14 22.50 -32.71 4.56
N ALA A 15 22.42 -32.70 3.22
CA ALA A 15 21.72 -33.71 2.43
C ALA A 15 22.35 -35.12 2.51
N ALA A 16 23.62 -35.24 2.92
CA ALA A 16 24.33 -36.51 3.05
C ALA A 16 24.23 -37.13 4.47
N LEU A 17 23.60 -36.43 5.41
CA LEU A 17 23.38 -36.90 6.78
C LEU A 17 22.18 -37.84 6.87
N GLY A 18 22.20 -38.76 7.84
CA GLY A 18 21.04 -39.59 8.16
C GLY A 18 19.89 -38.78 8.80
N ALA A 19 18.66 -39.32 8.79
CA ALA A 19 17.47 -38.60 9.26
C ALA A 19 17.59 -38.06 10.70
N ASP A 20 18.16 -38.84 11.63
CA ASP A 20 18.36 -38.42 13.02
C ASP A 20 19.37 -37.27 13.14
N GLN A 21 20.44 -37.31 12.36
CA GLN A 21 21.44 -36.24 12.29
C GLN A 21 20.82 -34.97 11.71
N GLN A 22 20.06 -35.10 10.62
CA GLN A 22 19.33 -33.98 10.01
C GLN A 22 18.34 -33.34 10.98
N SER A 23 17.60 -34.15 11.74
CA SER A 23 16.67 -33.67 12.78
C SER A 23 17.40 -32.94 13.91
N GLY A 24 18.52 -33.48 14.37
CA GLY A 24 19.40 -32.84 15.37
C GLY A 24 19.91 -31.48 14.90
N ILE A 25 20.39 -31.38 13.66
CA ILE A 25 20.85 -30.12 13.05
C ILE A 25 19.69 -29.11 12.93
N THR A 26 18.51 -29.53 12.46
CA THR A 26 17.34 -28.65 12.36
C THR A 26 16.91 -28.13 13.74
N ARG A 27 16.96 -28.98 14.78
CA ARG A 27 16.67 -28.56 16.15
C ARG A 27 17.69 -27.54 16.66
N SER A 28 18.99 -27.79 16.47
CA SER A 28 20.04 -26.83 16.83
C SER A 28 19.87 -25.49 16.11
N MET A 29 19.61 -25.53 14.80
CA MET A 29 19.31 -24.34 14.00
C MET A 29 18.15 -23.52 14.57
N ARG A 30 17.04 -24.18 14.92
CA ARG A 30 15.87 -23.50 15.52
C ARG A 30 16.22 -22.85 16.85
N VAL A 31 16.96 -23.54 17.72
CA VAL A 31 17.36 -23.00 19.03
C VAL A 31 18.24 -21.76 18.84
N GLU A 32 19.22 -21.83 17.96
CA GLU A 32 20.12 -20.69 17.69
C GLU A 32 19.37 -19.50 17.10
N LEU A 33 18.53 -19.69 16.08
CA LEU A 33 17.76 -18.60 15.46
C LEU A 33 16.77 -17.96 16.45
N LYS A 34 16.03 -18.78 17.21
CA LYS A 34 15.04 -18.30 18.18
C LYS A 34 15.68 -17.63 19.38
N GLY A 35 16.91 -18.01 19.73
CA GLY A 35 17.68 -17.46 20.84
C GLY A 35 18.36 -16.12 20.56
N ILE A 36 18.30 -15.60 19.33
CA ILE A 36 18.87 -14.29 19.00
C ILE A 36 18.07 -13.19 19.72
N ASP A 37 18.71 -12.48 20.64
CA ASP A 37 18.09 -11.39 21.40
C ASP A 37 18.17 -10.05 20.65
N LEU A 38 17.13 -9.77 19.85
CA LEU A 38 17.02 -8.51 19.08
C LEU A 38 16.59 -7.29 19.93
N SER A 39 16.42 -7.42 21.25
CA SER A 39 16.10 -6.27 22.11
C SER A 39 17.32 -5.42 22.46
N ARG A 40 18.52 -5.94 22.19
CA ARG A 40 19.78 -5.28 22.52
C ARG A 40 20.22 -4.34 21.38
N PRO A 41 20.90 -3.23 21.70
CA PRO A 41 21.47 -2.34 20.68
C PRO A 41 22.61 -3.01 19.89
N VAL A 42 23.28 -4.00 20.47
CA VAL A 42 24.31 -4.81 19.83
C VAL A 42 24.00 -6.28 20.06
N VAL A 43 23.92 -7.05 18.98
CA VAL A 43 23.55 -8.47 18.99
C VAL A 43 24.71 -9.29 18.43
N VAL A 44 25.19 -10.25 19.22
CA VAL A 44 26.20 -11.21 18.76
C VAL A 44 25.48 -12.39 18.14
N LEU A 45 25.79 -12.68 16.88
CA LEU A 45 25.18 -13.79 16.14
C LEU A 45 25.99 -15.07 16.32
N PRO A 46 25.34 -16.25 16.43
CA PRO A 46 26.03 -17.53 16.31
C PRO A 46 26.79 -17.63 14.98
N GLN A 47 27.96 -18.29 14.98
CA GLN A 47 28.83 -18.36 13.80
C GLN A 47 28.09 -18.90 12.56
N ALA A 48 27.32 -19.97 12.73
CA ALA A 48 26.53 -20.57 11.64
C ALA A 48 25.49 -19.61 11.05
N VAL A 49 24.96 -18.66 11.85
CA VAL A 49 24.04 -17.60 11.39
C VAL A 49 24.83 -16.51 10.67
N ALA A 50 25.96 -16.07 11.23
CA ALA A 50 26.81 -15.04 10.64
C ALA A 50 27.31 -15.43 9.25
N ASP A 51 27.80 -16.66 9.08
CA ASP A 51 28.28 -17.19 7.79
C ASP A 51 27.15 -17.26 6.74
N ALA A 52 25.94 -17.64 7.19
CA ALA A 52 24.76 -17.69 6.33
C ALA A 52 24.36 -16.27 5.88
N ILE A 53 24.39 -15.29 6.78
CA ILE A 53 24.10 -13.89 6.46
C ILE A 53 25.13 -13.32 5.49
N ALA A 54 26.43 -13.56 5.69
CA ALA A 54 27.47 -13.08 4.78
C ALA A 54 27.29 -13.63 3.34
N THR A 55 26.97 -14.92 3.23
CA THR A 55 26.68 -15.57 1.95
C THR A 55 25.43 -14.99 1.29
N LEU A 56 24.34 -14.87 2.04
CA LEU A 56 23.05 -14.39 1.52
C LEU A 56 23.11 -12.90 1.16
N ARG A 57 23.81 -12.07 1.93
CA ARG A 57 23.97 -10.63 1.67
C ARG A 57 24.52 -10.40 0.27
N THR A 58 25.60 -11.09 -0.07
CA THR A 58 26.25 -10.99 -1.39
C THR A 58 25.30 -11.43 -2.50
N ARG A 59 24.64 -12.58 -2.32
CA ARG A 59 23.70 -13.14 -3.31
C ARG A 59 22.48 -12.24 -3.53
N ILE A 60 21.91 -11.70 -2.46
CA ILE A 60 20.75 -10.80 -2.52
C ILE A 60 21.15 -9.51 -3.22
N ALA A 61 22.26 -8.88 -2.82
CA ALA A 61 22.74 -7.64 -3.45
C ALA A 61 22.96 -7.82 -4.95
N GLN A 62 23.62 -8.91 -5.37
CA GLN A 62 23.81 -9.21 -6.79
C GLN A 62 22.47 -9.45 -7.52
N SER A 63 21.54 -10.17 -6.87
CA SER A 63 20.21 -10.41 -7.44
C SER A 63 19.42 -9.12 -7.63
N LEU A 64 19.54 -8.15 -6.72
CA LEU A 64 18.84 -6.85 -6.82
C LEU A 64 19.32 -6.03 -8.02
N LEU A 65 20.57 -6.22 -8.43
CA LEU A 65 21.21 -5.46 -9.51
C LEU A 65 21.14 -6.17 -10.88
N THR A 66 20.56 -7.37 -10.94
CA THR A 66 20.54 -8.21 -12.14
C THR A 66 19.12 -8.43 -12.64
N ASP A 67 18.87 -8.13 -13.91
CA ASP A 67 17.60 -8.46 -14.57
C ASP A 67 17.44 -9.98 -14.70
N ASN A 68 16.23 -10.48 -14.46
CA ASN A 68 15.85 -11.87 -14.71
C ASN A 68 14.41 -11.94 -15.23
N PHE A 69 14.23 -11.49 -16.46
CA PHE A 69 12.92 -11.45 -17.14
C PHE A 69 12.27 -12.83 -17.26
N ALA A 70 13.04 -13.92 -17.38
CA ALA A 70 12.49 -15.28 -17.35
C ALA A 70 11.78 -15.62 -16.02
N LYS A 71 12.23 -15.03 -14.91
CA LYS A 71 11.58 -15.11 -13.60
C LYS A 71 10.62 -13.94 -13.33
N GLY A 72 10.46 -13.02 -14.27
CA GLY A 72 9.60 -11.83 -14.13
C GLY A 72 10.21 -10.77 -13.22
N TYR A 73 11.54 -10.70 -13.14
CA TYR A 73 12.26 -9.77 -12.29
C TYR A 73 13.02 -8.74 -13.13
N THR A 74 12.77 -7.46 -12.87
CA THR A 74 13.58 -6.35 -13.35
C THR A 74 14.47 -5.88 -12.19
N ARG A 75 15.71 -5.50 -12.49
CA ARG A 75 16.65 -4.99 -11.49
C ARG A 75 16.11 -3.72 -10.84
N ALA A 76 16.53 -3.47 -9.61
CA ALA A 76 16.24 -2.23 -8.92
C ALA A 76 17.13 -1.09 -9.44
N HIS A 77 16.66 -0.36 -10.46
CA HIS A 77 17.42 0.71 -11.12
C HIS A 77 17.87 1.84 -10.20
N ALA A 78 17.15 2.06 -9.09
CA ALA A 78 17.50 3.05 -8.07
C ALA A 78 18.66 2.63 -7.16
N LEU A 79 19.13 1.38 -7.24
CA LEU A 79 20.21 0.86 -6.40
C LEU A 79 21.55 0.81 -7.16
N ASP A 80 22.61 1.00 -6.40
CA ASP A 80 24.00 0.76 -6.74
C ASP A 80 24.57 -0.38 -5.85
N ASP A 81 25.83 -0.77 -6.03
CA ASP A 81 26.46 -1.85 -5.26
C ASP A 81 26.39 -1.65 -3.74
N THR A 82 26.52 -0.40 -3.28
CA THR A 82 26.55 -0.07 -1.85
C THR A 82 25.15 -0.13 -1.25
N SER A 83 24.19 0.52 -1.90
CA SER A 83 22.79 0.56 -1.47
C SER A 83 22.12 -0.80 -1.61
N ALA A 84 22.43 -1.59 -2.64
CA ALA A 84 21.96 -2.98 -2.77
C ALA A 84 22.46 -3.85 -1.60
N ALA A 85 23.70 -3.66 -1.16
CA ALA A 85 24.23 -4.36 0.00
C ALA A 85 23.53 -3.95 1.30
N HIS A 86 23.25 -2.65 1.49
CA HIS A 86 22.45 -2.16 2.62
C HIS A 86 20.98 -2.66 2.57
N THR A 87 20.38 -2.74 1.38
CA THR A 87 19.05 -3.33 1.20
C THR A 87 19.06 -4.81 1.56
N ALA A 88 20.10 -5.55 1.16
CA ALA A 88 20.27 -6.94 1.59
C ALA A 88 20.38 -7.07 3.12
N ASP A 89 21.14 -6.18 3.77
CA ASP A 89 21.24 -6.13 5.24
C ASP A 89 19.86 -5.89 5.89
N PHE A 90 19.07 -4.95 5.34
CA PHE A 90 17.71 -4.67 5.80
C PHE A 90 16.78 -5.89 5.63
N LEU A 91 16.83 -6.58 4.48
CA LEU A 91 16.01 -7.77 4.22
C LEU A 91 16.38 -8.92 5.17
N LEU A 92 17.67 -9.12 5.42
CA LEU A 92 18.17 -10.14 6.35
C LEU A 92 17.79 -9.82 7.80
N TYR A 93 17.97 -8.58 8.23
CA TYR A 93 17.49 -8.12 9.53
C TYR A 93 15.97 -8.34 9.68
N SER A 94 15.18 -7.92 8.69
CA SER A 94 13.73 -8.13 8.68
C SER A 94 13.39 -9.61 8.82
N SER A 95 14.10 -10.50 8.14
CA SER A 95 13.89 -11.94 8.25
C SER A 95 14.18 -12.48 9.65
N LEU A 96 15.20 -11.96 10.35
CA LEU A 96 15.49 -12.37 11.73
C LEU A 96 14.34 -12.02 12.68
N THR A 97 13.70 -10.86 12.50
CA THR A 97 12.54 -10.48 13.31
C THR A 97 11.39 -11.49 13.21
N THR A 98 11.32 -12.24 12.10
CA THR A 98 10.27 -13.25 11.90
C THR A 98 10.46 -14.53 12.70
N VAL A 99 11.67 -14.77 13.23
CA VAL A 99 12.04 -16.04 13.88
C VAL A 99 12.52 -15.84 15.32
N ALA A 100 13.32 -14.79 15.57
CA ALA A 100 13.86 -14.48 16.89
C ALA A 100 12.72 -14.22 17.89
N LEU A 101 12.77 -14.87 19.06
CA LEU A 101 11.72 -14.72 20.08
C LEU A 101 11.75 -13.32 20.69
N ARG A 102 10.56 -12.79 20.97
CA ARG A 102 10.45 -11.59 21.79
C ARG A 102 10.84 -11.94 23.24
N PRO A 103 11.58 -11.07 23.96
CA PRO A 103 11.94 -11.33 25.36
C PRO A 103 10.74 -11.71 26.23
N GLY A 104 10.84 -12.85 26.92
CA GLY A 104 9.79 -13.38 27.79
C GLY A 104 8.56 -13.93 27.07
N LYS A 105 8.61 -14.13 25.74
CA LYS A 105 7.52 -14.71 24.93
C LYS A 105 7.99 -15.98 24.21
N ASP A 106 7.02 -16.80 23.83
CA ASP A 106 7.21 -18.04 23.06
C ASP A 106 6.95 -17.85 21.55
N TYR A 107 6.81 -16.60 21.10
CA TYR A 107 6.62 -16.20 19.71
C TYR A 107 7.59 -15.10 19.26
N SER A 108 7.80 -14.98 17.94
CA SER A 108 8.73 -14.03 17.33
C SER A 108 8.21 -12.57 17.33
N TRP A 109 9.03 -11.62 16.90
CA TRP A 109 8.62 -10.20 16.86
C TRP A 109 7.41 -9.93 15.96
N THR A 110 7.17 -10.80 14.98
CA THR A 110 6.04 -10.79 14.06
C THR A 110 4.96 -11.82 14.42
N VAL A 111 4.96 -12.34 15.64
CA VAL A 111 3.97 -13.33 16.13
C VAL A 111 3.99 -14.60 15.27
N ASN A 112 5.18 -15.11 15.00
CA ASN A 112 5.46 -16.31 14.19
C ASN A 112 5.00 -16.22 12.73
N TRP A 113 4.87 -15.02 12.16
CA TRP A 113 4.68 -14.83 10.72
C TRP A 113 6.03 -14.62 10.02
N PRO A 114 6.29 -15.20 8.83
CA PRO A 114 5.40 -16.03 8.02
C PRO A 114 5.34 -17.48 8.50
N ALA A 115 4.35 -18.24 8.00
CA ALA A 115 4.25 -19.67 8.25
C ALA A 115 5.45 -20.38 7.61
N GLU A 116 6.34 -20.90 8.47
CA GLU A 116 7.56 -21.59 8.05
C GLU A 116 7.86 -22.73 9.04
N PRO A 117 7.40 -23.95 8.74
CA PRO A 117 7.62 -25.11 9.60
C PRO A 117 9.10 -25.40 9.85
N LEU A 118 10.01 -25.05 8.93
CA LEU A 118 11.44 -25.31 9.09
C LEU A 118 12.02 -24.60 10.32
N VAL A 119 11.61 -23.35 10.57
CA VAL A 119 12.03 -22.60 11.77
C VAL A 119 11.05 -22.78 12.94
N GLY A 120 9.97 -23.53 12.75
CA GLY A 120 8.93 -23.74 13.76
C GLY A 120 8.07 -22.49 13.98
N ASN A 121 7.80 -21.75 12.90
CA ASN A 121 6.81 -20.68 12.88
C ASN A 121 5.43 -21.30 12.61
N SER A 122 4.54 -21.16 13.59
CA SER A 122 3.14 -21.59 13.51
C SER A 122 2.24 -20.59 14.24
N PRO A 123 0.94 -20.51 13.90
CA PRO A 123 -0.01 -19.66 14.60
C PRO A 123 0.03 -19.88 16.13
N THR A 124 -0.03 -18.80 16.88
CA THR A 124 -0.03 -18.86 18.35
C THR A 124 -1.41 -19.26 18.87
N LYS A 125 -1.49 -19.69 20.14
CA LYS A 125 -2.78 -19.93 20.82
C LYS A 125 -3.66 -18.68 20.81
N ALA A 126 -3.07 -17.50 21.01
CA ALA A 126 -3.79 -16.24 20.99
C ALA A 126 -4.40 -15.94 19.62
N THR A 127 -3.70 -16.25 18.53
CA THR A 127 -4.22 -16.11 17.15
C THR A 127 -5.52 -16.90 16.97
N PHE A 128 -5.56 -18.14 17.46
CA PHE A 128 -6.77 -18.97 17.38
C PHE A 128 -7.92 -18.42 18.23
N ILE A 129 -7.65 -18.04 19.48
CA ILE A 129 -8.67 -17.51 20.41
C ILE A 129 -9.31 -16.24 19.85
N TRP A 130 -8.50 -15.27 19.41
CA TRP A 130 -9.01 -13.99 18.92
C TRP A 130 -9.74 -14.11 17.58
N THR A 131 -9.39 -15.09 16.75
CA THR A 131 -10.13 -15.37 15.51
C THR A 131 -11.58 -15.75 15.84
N TRP A 132 -11.79 -16.73 16.73
CA TRP A 132 -13.14 -17.15 17.12
C TRP A 132 -13.91 -16.08 17.90
N ALA A 133 -13.23 -15.36 18.80
CA ALA A 133 -13.84 -14.23 19.50
C ALA A 133 -14.32 -13.15 18.52
N SER A 134 -13.53 -12.84 17.48
CA SER A 134 -13.89 -11.86 16.47
C SER A 134 -15.12 -12.27 15.65
N PHE A 135 -15.23 -13.54 15.26
CA PHE A 135 -16.41 -14.03 14.55
C PHE A 135 -17.67 -13.89 15.40
N THR A 136 -17.62 -14.35 16.66
CA THR A 136 -18.76 -14.22 17.59
C THR A 136 -19.18 -12.76 17.76
N LEU A 137 -18.21 -11.86 17.95
CA LEU A 137 -18.49 -10.43 18.10
C LEU A 137 -19.15 -9.84 16.84
N VAL A 138 -18.65 -10.18 15.65
CA VAL A 138 -19.22 -9.69 14.38
C VAL A 138 -20.66 -10.19 14.19
N PHE A 139 -20.94 -11.47 14.43
CA PHE A 139 -22.30 -12.00 14.31
C PHE A 139 -23.25 -11.36 15.31
N PHE A 140 -22.81 -11.17 16.55
CA PHE A 140 -23.62 -10.49 17.56
C PHE A 140 -23.87 -9.03 17.20
N ALA A 141 -22.85 -8.32 16.71
CA ALA A 141 -22.98 -6.94 16.26
C ALA A 141 -23.95 -6.80 15.08
N ILE A 142 -23.91 -7.71 14.10
CA ILE A 142 -24.87 -7.74 12.99
C ILE A 142 -26.30 -7.91 13.53
N GLY A 143 -26.52 -8.89 14.42
CA GLY A 143 -27.83 -9.10 15.04
C GLY A 143 -28.32 -7.87 15.82
N ALA A 144 -27.44 -7.25 16.62
CA ALA A 144 -27.76 -6.04 17.36
C ALA A 144 -28.13 -4.88 16.43
N VAL A 145 -27.38 -4.65 15.36
CA VAL A 145 -27.69 -3.62 14.35
C VAL A 145 -29.03 -3.88 13.69
N LEU A 146 -29.34 -5.13 13.33
CA LEU A 146 -30.63 -5.48 12.73
C LEU A 146 -31.82 -5.25 13.69
N VAL A 147 -31.67 -5.62 14.97
CA VAL A 147 -32.68 -5.35 16.00
C VAL A 147 -32.83 -3.84 16.21
N ILE A 148 -31.72 -3.11 16.28
CA ILE A 148 -31.73 -1.65 16.42
C ILE A 148 -32.47 -1.00 15.25
N PHE A 149 -32.13 -1.42 14.04
CA PHE A 149 -32.77 -0.93 12.83
C PHE A 149 -34.27 -1.23 12.85
N ARG A 150 -34.68 -2.48 13.10
CA ARG A 150 -36.08 -2.90 13.05
C ARG A 150 -36.96 -2.22 14.09
N LEU A 151 -36.44 -2.03 15.31
CA LEU A 151 -37.25 -1.55 16.42
C LEU A 151 -37.26 -0.02 16.56
N TRP A 152 -36.20 0.67 16.11
CA TRP A 152 -36.07 2.12 16.34
C TRP A 152 -35.82 2.97 15.09
N ILE A 153 -35.36 2.40 13.96
CA ILE A 153 -35.05 3.19 12.74
C ILE A 153 -36.08 2.94 11.62
N GLU A 154 -36.45 1.69 11.39
CA GLU A 154 -37.43 1.31 10.35
C GLU A 154 -38.87 1.80 10.60
N PRO A 155 -39.39 1.89 11.85
CA PRO A 155 -40.76 2.34 12.07
C PRO A 155 -40.98 3.74 11.49
N LYS A 156 -41.66 3.80 10.34
CA LYS A 156 -41.98 5.06 9.66
C LYS A 156 -42.93 5.89 10.50
N SER A 157 -42.74 7.21 10.51
CA SER A 157 -43.72 8.13 11.07
C SER A 157 -45.04 8.03 10.29
N PRO A 158 -46.22 8.17 10.91
CA PRO A 158 -47.51 8.20 10.20
C PRO A 158 -47.57 9.44 9.28
N GLY A 159 -47.10 9.30 8.04
CA GLY A 159 -47.02 10.40 7.06
C GLY A 159 -45.80 10.40 6.14
N GLU A 160 -44.83 9.51 6.36
CA GLU A 160 -43.59 9.46 5.57
C GLU A 160 -43.82 8.80 4.19
N THR A 161 -44.06 9.63 3.16
CA THR A 161 -44.16 9.20 1.75
C THR A 161 -42.79 9.23 1.11
N TYR A 162 -42.07 8.11 1.23
CA TYR A 162 -40.77 7.87 0.58
C TYR A 162 -40.94 7.67 -0.92
N GLU A 163 -41.00 8.74 -1.71
CA GLU A 163 -40.36 8.72 -3.03
C GLU A 163 -39.83 10.12 -3.33
N PRO A 164 -38.50 10.34 -3.35
CA PRO A 164 -37.96 11.56 -3.93
C PRO A 164 -38.28 11.53 -5.42
N THR A 165 -39.42 12.10 -5.80
CA THR A 165 -39.68 12.46 -7.19
C THR A 165 -38.55 13.39 -7.62
N LEU A 166 -37.87 13.07 -8.71
CA LEU A 166 -36.88 13.98 -9.32
C LEU A 166 -37.64 15.27 -9.69
N GLN A 167 -37.61 16.27 -8.80
CA GLN A 167 -38.30 17.55 -8.98
C GLN A 167 -37.50 18.41 -9.97
N GLY A 168 -37.57 18.04 -11.25
CA GLY A 168 -36.93 18.74 -12.36
C GLY A 168 -35.39 18.78 -12.28
N PHE A 169 -34.78 19.31 -13.33
CA PHE A 169 -33.35 19.64 -13.36
C PHE A 169 -33.22 21.16 -13.34
N ALA A 170 -32.66 21.71 -12.27
CA ALA A 170 -32.27 23.12 -12.28
C ALA A 170 -31.16 23.35 -13.31
N GLU A 171 -31.13 24.52 -13.94
CA GLU A 171 -30.02 24.86 -14.84
C GLU A 171 -28.69 24.85 -14.07
N PRO A 172 -27.66 24.13 -14.57
CA PRO A 172 -26.39 24.07 -13.88
C PRO A 172 -25.70 25.43 -13.80
N THR A 173 -25.16 25.75 -12.62
CA THR A 173 -24.44 27.00 -12.39
C THR A 173 -23.11 27.04 -13.16
N PRO A 174 -22.51 28.23 -13.39
CA PRO A 174 -21.18 28.35 -13.99
C PRO A 174 -20.09 27.45 -13.35
N SER A 175 -20.08 27.30 -12.02
CA SER A 175 -19.12 26.39 -11.36
C SER A 175 -19.41 24.92 -11.64
N GLN A 176 -20.68 24.50 -11.67
CA GLN A 176 -21.07 23.13 -12.01
C GLN A 176 -20.70 22.80 -13.47
N LYS A 177 -20.96 23.72 -14.41
CA LYS A 177 -20.56 23.57 -15.82
C LYS A 177 -19.05 23.44 -15.98
N ALA A 178 -18.22 23.95 -15.08
CA ALA A 178 -16.77 23.82 -15.18
C ALA A 178 -16.25 22.40 -14.83
N LEU A 179 -17.08 21.55 -14.21
CA LEU A 179 -16.68 20.25 -13.67
C LEU A 179 -16.54 19.13 -14.72
N TRP A 180 -16.97 19.34 -15.97
CA TRP A 180 -16.77 18.33 -17.04
C TRP A 180 -15.29 17.92 -17.17
N LYS A 181 -14.37 18.86 -16.93
CA LYS A 181 -12.92 18.63 -16.97
C LYS A 181 -12.45 17.68 -15.88
N TYR A 182 -13.05 17.74 -14.69
CA TYR A 182 -12.74 16.81 -13.60
C TYR A 182 -13.12 15.40 -14.00
N PHE A 183 -14.35 15.21 -14.51
CA PHE A 183 -14.83 13.89 -14.90
C PHE A 183 -14.10 13.33 -16.14
N LEU A 184 -13.64 14.20 -17.04
CA LEU A 184 -12.77 13.77 -18.14
C LEU A 184 -11.41 13.27 -17.63
N VAL A 185 -10.79 13.97 -16.67
CA VAL A 185 -9.55 13.51 -16.02
C VAL A 185 -9.78 12.21 -15.26
N VAL A 186 -10.90 12.08 -14.54
CA VAL A 186 -11.29 10.83 -13.86
C VAL A 186 -11.33 9.67 -14.86
N ALA A 187 -12.04 9.84 -15.97
CA ALA A 187 -12.14 8.81 -17.00
C ALA A 187 -10.75 8.46 -17.60
N GLY A 188 -9.93 9.48 -17.89
CA GLY A 188 -8.57 9.27 -18.40
C GLY A 188 -7.66 8.50 -17.43
N VAL A 189 -7.65 8.91 -16.15
CA VAL A 189 -6.86 8.24 -15.11
C VAL A 189 -7.36 6.81 -14.84
N LEU A 190 -8.67 6.59 -14.88
CA LEU A 190 -9.26 5.25 -14.81
C LEU A 190 -8.77 4.35 -15.97
N LEU A 191 -8.74 4.87 -17.19
CA LEU A 191 -8.22 4.11 -18.34
C LEU A 191 -6.73 3.79 -18.20
N VAL A 192 -5.92 4.73 -17.70
CA VAL A 192 -4.51 4.48 -17.37
C VAL A 192 -4.37 3.41 -16.30
N GLN A 193 -5.19 3.44 -15.25
CA GLN A 193 -5.21 2.44 -14.19
C GLN A 193 -5.50 1.04 -14.74
N ILE A 194 -6.53 0.93 -15.59
CA ILE A 194 -6.92 -0.33 -16.24
C ILE A 194 -5.79 -0.83 -17.12
N LEU A 195 -5.22 0.04 -17.97
CA LEU A 195 -4.11 -0.33 -18.86
C LEU A 195 -2.90 -0.85 -18.08
N ALA A 196 -2.48 -0.15 -17.02
CA ALA A 196 -1.38 -0.60 -16.16
C ALA A 196 -1.70 -1.97 -15.52
N GLY A 197 -2.94 -2.16 -15.06
CA GLY A 197 -3.42 -3.43 -14.52
C GLY A 197 -3.37 -4.56 -15.55
N THR A 198 -3.80 -4.30 -16.79
CA THR A 198 -3.77 -5.28 -17.89
C THR A 198 -2.35 -5.69 -18.24
N ILE A 199 -1.41 -4.75 -18.33
CA ILE A 199 0.00 -5.07 -18.63
C ILE A 199 0.61 -5.91 -17.51
N MET A 200 0.40 -5.55 -16.23
CA MET A 200 0.87 -6.36 -15.10
C MET A 200 0.25 -7.75 -15.08
N ALA A 201 -1.04 -7.87 -15.38
CA ALA A 201 -1.71 -9.17 -15.47
C ALA A 201 -1.06 -10.05 -16.55
N HIS A 202 -0.69 -9.46 -17.69
CA HIS A 202 0.02 -10.15 -18.77
C HIS A 202 1.42 -10.63 -18.34
N TYR A 203 2.14 -9.85 -17.53
CA TYR A 203 3.45 -10.27 -17.01
C TYR A 203 3.40 -11.55 -16.15
N TYR A 204 2.23 -11.94 -15.63
CA TYR A 204 2.09 -13.23 -14.96
C TYR A 204 2.03 -14.42 -15.94
N SER A 205 1.49 -14.23 -17.16
CA SER A 205 1.45 -15.27 -18.20
C SER A 205 2.69 -15.29 -19.07
N GLU A 206 3.18 -14.11 -19.47
CA GLU A 206 4.35 -13.93 -20.31
C GLU A 206 5.30 -12.93 -19.64
N ARG A 207 6.33 -13.46 -18.98
CA ARG A 207 7.18 -12.67 -18.06
C ARG A 207 8.25 -11.83 -18.76
N ALA A 208 8.67 -12.26 -19.94
CA ALA A 208 9.81 -11.68 -20.65
C ALA A 208 9.40 -10.73 -21.78
N SER A 209 8.11 -10.66 -22.10
CA SER A 209 7.62 -9.84 -23.20
C SER A 209 6.10 -9.62 -23.10
N PHE A 210 5.60 -8.63 -23.81
CA PHE A 210 4.18 -8.35 -24.01
C PHE A 210 3.84 -8.60 -25.49
N TYR A 211 3.37 -9.81 -25.82
CA TYR A 211 3.08 -10.23 -27.20
C TYR A 211 4.28 -10.08 -28.16
N GLY A 212 5.49 -10.41 -27.69
CA GLY A 212 6.74 -10.29 -28.43
C GLY A 212 7.43 -8.93 -28.33
N ILE A 213 6.90 -8.00 -27.52
CA ILE A 213 7.47 -6.65 -27.32
C ILE A 213 8.08 -6.56 -25.91
N ASP A 214 9.34 -6.16 -25.80
CA ASP A 214 10.08 -6.01 -24.54
C ASP A 214 9.66 -4.75 -23.74
N VAL A 215 8.39 -4.69 -23.33
CA VAL A 215 7.79 -3.54 -22.63
C VAL A 215 8.34 -3.38 -21.21
N ASP A 216 8.71 -4.48 -20.56
CA ASP A 216 9.24 -4.58 -19.20
C ASP A 216 10.54 -3.80 -18.97
N ARG A 217 11.32 -3.55 -20.03
CA ARG A 217 12.53 -2.71 -19.99
C ARG A 217 12.25 -1.23 -19.77
N TRP A 218 11.05 -0.78 -20.14
CA TRP A 218 10.65 0.63 -20.07
C TRP A 218 9.59 0.87 -19.00
N LEU A 219 8.71 -0.12 -18.82
CA LEU A 219 7.61 -0.12 -17.88
C LEU A 219 7.72 -1.37 -16.99
N PRO A 220 8.64 -1.35 -16.00
CA PRO A 220 8.84 -2.48 -15.12
C PRO A 220 7.60 -2.70 -14.24
N PHE A 221 7.46 -3.92 -13.72
CA PHE A 221 6.27 -4.34 -12.96
C PHE A 221 6.02 -3.45 -11.74
N ASP A 222 7.06 -3.04 -11.01
CA ASP A 222 6.99 -2.18 -9.84
C ASP A 222 6.50 -0.77 -10.18
N PHE A 223 6.92 -0.19 -11.31
CA PHE A 223 6.38 1.07 -11.81
C PHE A 223 4.90 0.94 -12.18
N LEU A 224 4.54 -0.07 -12.98
CA LEU A 224 3.14 -0.29 -13.38
C LEU A 224 2.24 -0.52 -12.15
N ARG A 225 2.75 -1.21 -11.13
CA ARG A 225 2.07 -1.41 -9.85
C ARG A 225 1.86 -0.09 -9.13
N SER A 226 2.89 0.74 -9.06
CA SER A 226 2.80 2.07 -8.46
C SER A 226 1.75 2.94 -9.16
N VAL A 227 1.75 2.97 -10.50
CA VAL A 227 0.74 3.69 -11.29
C VAL A 227 -0.65 3.13 -11.05
N HIS A 228 -0.82 1.80 -11.07
CA HIS A 228 -2.13 1.17 -10.88
C HIS A 228 -2.76 1.47 -9.52
N LEU A 229 -1.97 1.41 -8.44
CA LEU A 229 -2.44 1.70 -7.09
C LEU A 229 -2.77 3.18 -6.92
N GLN A 230 -1.88 4.07 -7.36
CA GLN A 230 -2.07 5.51 -7.20
C GLN A 230 -3.16 6.07 -8.09
N ALA A 231 -3.25 5.63 -9.35
CA ALA A 231 -4.31 6.05 -10.25
C ALA A 231 -5.69 5.74 -9.66
N ALA A 232 -5.86 4.59 -9.00
CA ALA A 232 -7.09 4.23 -8.30
C ALA A 232 -7.47 5.25 -7.20
N ILE A 233 -6.49 5.61 -6.35
CA ILE A 233 -6.69 6.63 -5.30
C ILE A 233 -7.05 7.98 -5.93
N VAL A 234 -6.34 8.38 -6.99
CA VAL A 234 -6.52 9.66 -7.67
C VAL A 234 -7.91 9.74 -8.30
N TRP A 235 -8.31 8.83 -9.19
CA TRP A 235 -9.57 9.00 -9.90
C TRP A 235 -10.77 8.87 -8.96
N ILE A 236 -10.72 7.98 -7.95
CA ILE A 236 -11.78 7.86 -6.93
C ILE A 236 -11.86 9.17 -6.13
N GLY A 237 -10.74 9.67 -5.61
CA GLY A 237 -10.70 10.90 -4.82
C GLY A 237 -11.18 12.12 -5.62
N VAL A 238 -10.74 12.25 -6.87
CA VAL A 238 -11.14 13.34 -7.77
C VAL A 238 -12.62 13.27 -8.13
N SER A 239 -13.18 12.06 -8.26
CA SER A 239 -14.62 11.86 -8.46
C SER A 239 -15.43 12.43 -7.30
N TRP A 240 -15.01 12.15 -6.06
CA TRP A 240 -15.66 12.68 -4.86
C TRP A 240 -15.46 14.19 -4.70
N ILE A 241 -14.27 14.71 -5.01
CA ILE A 241 -14.01 16.16 -5.05
C ILE A 241 -14.96 16.84 -6.04
N GLY A 242 -15.08 16.30 -7.25
CA GLY A 242 -15.97 16.79 -8.29
C GLY A 242 -17.44 16.72 -7.89
N ALA A 243 -17.88 15.59 -7.31
CA ALA A 243 -19.24 15.42 -6.81
C ALA A 243 -19.57 16.42 -5.69
N GLY A 244 -18.66 16.61 -4.73
CA GLY A 244 -18.81 17.60 -3.66
C GLY A 244 -18.94 19.02 -4.21
N LEU A 245 -18.08 19.40 -5.16
CA LEU A 245 -18.14 20.71 -5.81
C LEU A 245 -19.41 20.90 -6.66
N PHE A 246 -19.96 19.82 -7.22
CA PHE A 246 -21.22 19.84 -7.95
C PHE A 246 -22.41 20.07 -7.01
N LEU A 247 -22.42 19.40 -5.85
CA LEU A 247 -23.46 19.54 -4.82
C LEU A 247 -23.35 20.86 -4.05
N ALA A 248 -22.18 21.50 -4.03
CA ALA A 248 -21.92 22.69 -3.21
C ALA A 248 -22.94 23.83 -3.44
N PRO A 249 -23.25 24.26 -4.68
CA PRO A 249 -24.21 25.33 -4.91
C PRO A 249 -25.66 24.90 -4.66
N LEU A 250 -25.97 23.61 -4.79
CA LEU A 250 -27.32 23.06 -4.54
C LEU A 250 -27.64 23.11 -3.04
N ILE A 251 -26.68 22.70 -2.20
CA ILE A 251 -26.82 22.75 -0.74
C ILE A 251 -26.75 24.20 -0.24
N GLY A 252 -25.86 25.00 -0.81
CA GLY A 252 -25.70 26.43 -0.49
C GLY A 252 -26.83 27.33 -0.99
N ARG A 253 -27.75 26.79 -1.82
CA ARG A 253 -28.85 27.52 -2.49
C ARG A 253 -28.38 28.75 -3.27
N GLY A 254 -27.20 28.66 -3.88
CA GLY A 254 -26.60 29.76 -4.65
C GLY A 254 -25.12 29.53 -4.95
N GLU A 255 -24.58 30.24 -5.94
CA GLU A 255 -23.15 30.20 -6.27
C GLU A 255 -22.39 31.35 -5.57
N PRO A 256 -21.39 31.06 -4.71
CA PRO A 256 -20.54 32.10 -4.14
C PRO A 256 -19.78 32.87 -5.22
N ALA A 257 -19.54 34.17 -5.00
CA ALA A 257 -18.74 34.96 -5.93
C ALA A 257 -17.35 34.32 -6.18
N GLY A 258 -16.96 34.20 -7.44
CA GLY A 258 -15.67 33.62 -7.83
C GLY A 258 -15.57 32.09 -7.76
N GLN A 259 -16.66 31.36 -7.47
CA GLN A 259 -16.64 29.90 -7.31
C GLN A 259 -16.11 29.18 -8.55
N ARG A 260 -16.57 29.56 -9.76
CA ARG A 260 -16.02 29.02 -11.02
C ARG A 260 -14.50 29.20 -11.13
N HIS A 261 -13.93 30.33 -10.70
CA HIS A 261 -12.48 30.54 -10.75
C HIS A 261 -11.75 29.60 -9.78
N LEU A 262 -12.26 29.45 -8.56
CA LEU A 262 -11.70 28.53 -7.57
C LEU A 262 -11.76 27.07 -8.04
N VAL A 263 -12.87 26.65 -8.65
CA VAL A 263 -12.99 25.32 -9.26
C VAL A 263 -11.95 25.12 -10.37
N ASN A 264 -11.74 26.10 -11.24
CA ASN A 264 -10.71 25.99 -12.28
C ASN A 264 -9.28 25.99 -11.71
N LEU A 265 -9.02 26.74 -10.64
CA LEU A 265 -7.73 26.75 -9.96
C LEU A 265 -7.43 25.40 -9.32
N ILE A 266 -8.37 24.86 -8.54
CA ILE A 266 -8.25 23.53 -7.92
C ILE A 266 -7.99 22.48 -8.99
N PHE A 267 -8.69 22.55 -10.14
CA PHE A 267 -8.48 21.63 -11.24
C PHE A 267 -7.03 21.63 -11.73
N TRP A 268 -6.46 22.80 -12.02
CA TRP A 268 -5.09 22.88 -12.53
C TRP A 268 -4.05 22.48 -11.48
N VAL A 269 -4.25 22.86 -10.22
CA VAL A 269 -3.40 22.41 -9.11
C VAL A 269 -3.41 20.89 -8.99
N LEU A 270 -4.60 20.27 -9.06
CA LEU A 270 -4.76 18.82 -9.03
C LEU A 270 -4.01 18.15 -10.20
N VAL A 271 -4.18 18.66 -11.43
CA VAL A 271 -3.51 18.10 -12.62
C VAL A 271 -1.98 18.16 -12.46
N VAL A 272 -1.45 19.28 -11.98
CA VAL A 272 0.00 19.43 -11.72
C VAL A 272 0.48 18.44 -10.66
N ILE A 273 -0.26 18.27 -9.56
CA ILE A 273 0.09 17.32 -8.50
C ILE A 273 0.08 15.88 -9.02
N VAL A 274 -0.97 15.47 -9.72
CA VAL A 274 -1.12 14.11 -10.23
C VAL A 274 -0.05 13.80 -11.28
N ALA A 275 0.12 14.67 -12.28
CA ALA A 275 1.13 14.46 -13.32
C ALA A 275 2.54 14.49 -12.73
N GLY A 276 2.83 15.44 -11.84
CA GLY A 276 4.12 15.57 -11.17
C GLY A 276 4.45 14.37 -10.29
N ALA A 277 3.49 13.85 -9.53
CA ALA A 277 3.65 12.64 -8.72
C ALA A 277 3.96 11.42 -9.59
N LEU A 278 3.16 11.14 -10.63
CA LEU A 278 3.35 10.00 -11.51
C LEU A 278 4.69 10.04 -12.27
N ILE A 279 5.09 11.23 -12.75
CA ILE A 279 6.41 11.42 -13.37
C ILE A 279 7.50 11.21 -12.33
N GLY A 280 7.34 11.78 -11.14
CA GLY A 280 8.24 11.59 -10.02
C GLY A 280 8.45 10.10 -9.69
N ASP A 281 7.38 9.34 -9.59
CA ASP A 281 7.43 7.90 -9.33
C ASP A 281 8.21 7.15 -10.39
N TYR A 282 7.94 7.42 -11.67
CA TYR A 282 8.68 6.82 -12.77
C TYR A 282 10.17 7.11 -12.67
N LEU A 283 10.53 8.38 -12.55
CA LEU A 283 11.92 8.82 -12.47
C LEU A 283 12.60 8.31 -11.19
N GLY A 284 11.86 8.15 -10.10
CA GLY A 284 12.34 7.58 -8.84
C GLY A 284 12.67 6.10 -8.97
N ILE A 285 11.75 5.31 -9.53
CA ILE A 285 11.91 3.87 -9.76
C ILE A 285 13.05 3.59 -10.74
N MET A 286 13.14 4.37 -11.82
CA MET A 286 14.23 4.28 -12.80
C MET A 286 15.59 4.80 -12.29
N GLY A 287 15.66 5.29 -11.05
CA GLY A 287 16.91 5.76 -10.43
C GLY A 287 17.39 7.14 -10.89
N LEU A 288 16.59 7.88 -11.65
CA LEU A 288 16.98 9.16 -12.27
C LEU A 288 16.95 10.35 -11.30
N ILE A 289 16.27 10.23 -10.15
CA ILE A 289 16.17 11.29 -9.13
C ILE A 289 17.32 11.22 -8.09
N GLY A 290 18.01 10.08 -7.98
CA GLY A 290 19.06 9.88 -6.99
C GLY A 290 18.60 10.20 -5.56
N LYS A 291 19.41 10.93 -4.77
CA LYS A 291 19.14 11.24 -3.35
C LYS A 291 17.82 11.97 -3.04
N HIS A 292 17.15 12.51 -4.04
CA HIS A 292 15.91 13.27 -3.88
C HIS A 292 14.64 12.41 -4.01
N TRP A 293 14.78 11.09 -4.16
CA TRP A 293 13.67 10.15 -4.39
C TRP A 293 12.58 10.26 -3.32
N PHE A 294 12.95 10.47 -2.06
CA PHE A 294 11.99 10.58 -0.96
C PHE A 294 11.06 11.80 -1.11
N TRP A 295 11.57 12.91 -1.67
CA TRP A 295 10.84 14.16 -1.79
C TRP A 295 10.04 14.24 -3.08
N PHE A 296 10.65 13.88 -4.20
CA PHE A 296 10.07 14.11 -5.53
C PHE A 296 9.86 12.84 -6.35
N GLY A 297 10.38 11.69 -5.88
CA GLY A 297 10.28 10.40 -6.54
C GLY A 297 9.27 9.46 -5.89
N ASN A 298 9.69 8.20 -5.71
CA ASN A 298 8.88 7.13 -5.14
C ASN A 298 9.36 6.73 -3.74
N GLN A 299 8.48 6.76 -2.73
CA GLN A 299 8.79 6.42 -1.34
C GLN A 299 8.89 4.91 -1.07
N GLY A 300 8.45 4.05 -1.99
CA GLY A 300 8.50 2.59 -1.83
C GLY A 300 7.45 2.01 -0.87
N LEU A 301 6.52 2.83 -0.37
CA LEU A 301 5.41 2.38 0.49
C LEU A 301 4.15 2.21 -0.36
N SER A 302 3.59 1.00 -0.35
CA SER A 302 2.36 0.73 -1.11
C SER A 302 1.22 1.64 -0.63
N TYR A 303 0.46 2.21 -1.57
CA TYR A 303 -0.58 3.24 -1.36
C TYR A 303 -0.07 4.63 -0.95
N LEU A 304 1.22 4.78 -0.65
CA LEU A 304 1.88 6.05 -0.31
C LEU A 304 3.17 6.22 -1.11
N GLU A 305 3.11 5.83 -2.39
CA GLU A 305 4.27 5.79 -3.27
C GLU A 305 4.79 7.19 -3.61
N LEU A 306 3.92 8.18 -3.83
CA LEU A 306 4.35 9.52 -4.22
C LEU A 306 5.29 10.20 -3.21
N GLY A 307 6.27 10.95 -3.73
CA GLY A 307 7.23 11.73 -2.94
C GLY A 307 6.58 12.71 -1.95
N ARG A 308 7.32 13.00 -0.86
CA ARG A 308 6.83 13.81 0.27
C ARG A 308 6.31 15.18 -0.15
N PHE A 309 6.96 15.81 -1.13
CA PHE A 309 6.53 17.11 -1.67
C PHE A 309 5.11 17.03 -2.25
N TRP A 310 4.86 16.01 -3.08
CA TRP A 310 3.56 15.76 -3.69
C TRP A 310 2.49 15.44 -2.64
N GLN A 311 2.84 14.70 -1.58
CA GLN A 311 1.92 14.40 -0.47
C GLN A 311 1.47 15.66 0.25
N ILE A 312 2.41 16.58 0.54
CA ILE A 312 2.10 17.85 1.20
C ILE A 312 1.20 18.71 0.30
N LEU A 313 1.52 18.82 -1.00
CA LEU A 313 0.68 19.57 -1.93
C LEU A 313 -0.73 18.97 -2.06
N PHE A 314 -0.84 17.64 -2.10
CA PHE A 314 -2.14 16.97 -2.13
C PHE A 314 -2.95 17.27 -0.86
N PHE A 315 -2.32 17.20 0.32
CA PHE A 315 -2.96 17.56 1.59
C PHE A 315 -3.43 19.02 1.62
N VAL A 316 -2.59 19.96 1.19
CA VAL A 316 -2.96 21.37 1.07
C VAL A 316 -4.13 21.54 0.10
N GLY A 317 -4.12 20.83 -1.02
CA GLY A 317 -5.23 20.81 -1.99
C GLY A 317 -6.56 20.35 -1.37
N LEU A 318 -6.54 19.28 -0.56
CA LEU A 318 -7.72 18.80 0.16
C LEU A 318 -8.22 19.81 1.21
N ALA A 319 -7.31 20.49 1.91
CA ALA A 319 -7.67 21.54 2.86
C ALA A 319 -8.33 22.73 2.15
N VAL A 320 -7.77 23.18 1.02
CA VAL A 320 -8.35 24.26 0.20
C VAL A 320 -9.73 23.84 -0.34
N TRP A 321 -9.87 22.62 -0.84
CA TRP A 321 -11.16 22.10 -1.29
C TRP A 321 -12.20 22.10 -0.18
N SER A 322 -11.83 21.64 1.02
CA SER A 322 -12.71 21.66 2.20
C SER A 322 -13.18 23.08 2.56
N LEU A 323 -12.27 24.06 2.49
CA LEU A 323 -12.61 25.47 2.73
C LEU A 323 -13.54 26.03 1.64
N VAL A 324 -13.37 25.63 0.39
CA VAL A 324 -14.25 26.03 -0.72
C VAL A 324 -15.65 25.44 -0.56
N LEU A 325 -15.76 24.19 -0.11
CA LEU A 325 -17.06 23.59 0.23
C LEU A 325 -17.71 24.30 1.42
N LEU A 326 -16.96 24.54 2.50
CA LEU A 326 -17.46 25.25 3.67
C LEU A 326 -17.99 26.64 3.29
N ARG A 327 -17.27 27.37 2.45
CA ARG A 327 -17.70 28.68 1.92
C ARG A 327 -19.04 28.58 1.19
N ALA A 328 -19.24 27.53 0.40
CA ALA A 328 -20.50 27.32 -0.33
C ALA A 328 -21.65 26.92 0.61
N PHE A 329 -21.38 26.15 1.66
CA PHE A 329 -22.39 25.72 2.64
C PHE A 329 -22.72 26.78 3.69
N TRP A 330 -21.84 27.76 3.89
CA TRP A 330 -21.93 28.77 4.95
C TRP A 330 -23.28 29.50 5.04
N PRO A 331 -23.94 29.93 3.95
CA PRO A 331 -25.25 30.57 4.03
C PRO A 331 -26.31 29.67 4.65
N THR A 332 -26.32 28.38 4.27
CA THR A 332 -27.24 27.39 4.79
C THR A 332 -26.96 27.07 6.26
N LEU A 333 -25.68 26.92 6.64
CA LEU A 333 -25.29 26.67 8.03
C LEU A 333 -25.71 27.79 8.98
N LYS A 334 -25.67 29.06 8.53
CA LYS A 334 -26.18 30.20 9.30
C LYS A 334 -27.70 30.23 9.43
N ALA A 335 -28.41 29.64 8.47
CA ALA A 335 -29.87 29.62 8.44
C ALA A 335 -30.47 28.45 9.25
N VAL A 336 -29.66 27.50 9.69
CA VAL A 336 -30.10 26.45 10.62
C VAL A 336 -30.29 27.10 11.99
N PRO A 337 -31.51 27.08 12.58
CA PRO A 337 -31.71 27.54 13.95
C PRO A 337 -30.76 26.76 14.87
N ALA A 338 -30.07 27.45 15.79
CA ALA A 338 -29.41 26.76 16.90
C ALA A 338 -30.52 26.09 17.71
N GLY A 339 -30.68 24.78 17.51
CA GLY A 339 -31.64 23.94 18.22
C GLY A 339 -31.35 23.88 19.71
#